data_AF-A0A9E0UQ70-F1
#
_entry.id   AF-A0A9E0UQ70-F1
#
_cell.length_a   1.000
_cell.length_b   1.000
_cell.length_c   1.000
_cell.angle_alpha   90.00
_cell.angle_beta   90.00
_cell.angle_gamma   90.00
#
_symmetry.space_group_name_H-M   'P 1'
#
loop_
_entity.id
_entity.type
_entity.pdbx_description
1 polymer ?
#
loop_
_entity_poly.entity_id
_entity_poly.type
_entity_poly.pdbx_seq_one_letter_code
_entity_poly.pdbx_strand_id
1 'polypeptide(L)'
;MLSASKKKKVDYEALNSPFMRIPHMKVEGARALLDLKFKEIYELKGRAPEAMFDDLSKIRLKADKSILPLFVLAVNFAENQE
;
A
#
# COMPACT_ATOMS: atom_id res chain seq x y z
N MET A 1 4.98 32.15 -14.13
CA MET A 1 4.22 31.73 -12.93
C MET A 1 4.75 30.36 -12.49
N LEU A 2 5.58 30.31 -11.44
CA LEU A 2 6.03 29.05 -10.85
C LEU A 2 4.95 28.57 -9.90
N SER A 3 4.20 27.53 -10.29
CA SER A 3 3.24 26.88 -9.40
C SER A 3 4.00 26.35 -8.19
N ALA A 4 3.69 26.88 -7.01
CA ALA A 4 4.20 26.35 -5.76
C ALA A 4 3.76 24.89 -5.65
N SER A 5 4.67 23.95 -5.90
CA SER A 5 4.43 22.52 -5.68
C SER A 5 4.06 22.33 -4.22
N LYS A 6 2.75 22.15 -3.97
CA LYS A 6 2.20 21.92 -2.65
C LYS A 6 2.91 20.70 -2.07
N LYS A 7 3.79 20.90 -1.08
CA LYS A 7 4.43 19.79 -0.36
C LYS A 7 3.33 18.85 0.09
N LYS A 8 3.33 17.63 -0.43
CA LYS A 8 2.38 16.59 -0.04
C LYS A 8 2.59 16.37 1.46
N LYS A 9 1.53 16.48 2.27
CA LYS A 9 1.62 16.20 3.70
C LYS A 9 2.16 14.78 3.87
N VAL A 10 3.14 14.61 4.74
CA VAL A 10 3.73 13.30 5.04
C VAL A 10 2.65 12.45 5.72
N ASP A 11 2.43 11.26 5.18
CA ASP A 11 1.47 10.29 5.72
C ASP A 11 2.14 9.48 6.83
N TYR A 12 2.14 10.04 8.05
CA TYR A 12 2.80 9.43 9.20
C TYR A 12 2.15 8.11 9.63
N GLU A 13 0.86 7.92 9.36
CA GLU A 13 0.16 6.66 9.67
C GLU A 13 0.74 5.53 8.81
N ALA A 14 0.85 5.77 7.50
CA ALA A 14 1.50 4.82 6.59
C ALA A 14 2.98 4.62 6.91
N LEU A 15 3.71 5.70 7.22
CA LEU A 15 5.14 5.64 7.56
C LEU A 15 5.43 4.78 8.80
N ASN A 16 4.53 4.78 9.78
CA ASN A 16 4.67 4.03 11.02
C ASN A 16 3.99 2.66 10.98
N SER A 17 3.33 2.31 9.87
CA SER A 17 2.64 1.02 9.74
C SER A 17 3.62 -0.17 9.68
N PRO A 18 3.20 -1.39 10.08
CA PRO A 18 4.01 -2.59 9.92
C PRO A 18 4.48 -2.83 8.48
N PHE A 19 3.71 -2.39 7.48
CA PHE A 19 4.02 -2.56 6.06
C PHE A 19 5.32 -1.87 5.63
N MET A 20 5.77 -0.85 6.36
CA MET A 20 7.06 -0.20 6.08
C MET A 20 8.27 -1.06 6.44
N ARG A 21 8.07 -2.19 7.13
CA ARG A 21 9.11 -3.21 7.37
C ARG A 21 9.38 -4.08 6.14
N ILE A 22 8.48 -4.06 5.15
CA ILE A 22 8.64 -4.80 3.90
C ILE A 22 9.72 -4.09 3.05
N PRO A 23 10.81 -4.78 2.66
CA PRO A 23 11.86 -4.18 1.84
C PRO A 23 11.30 -3.57 0.55
N HIS A 24 11.77 -2.38 0.19
CA HIS A 24 11.33 -1.61 -0.99
C HIS A 24 9.88 -1.12 -0.98
N MET A 25 9.14 -1.28 0.13
CA MET A 25 7.80 -0.73 0.26
C MET A 25 7.82 0.79 0.18
N LYS A 26 6.87 1.34 -0.57
CA LYS A 26 6.63 2.78 -0.66
C LYS A 26 5.47 3.17 0.26
N VAL A 27 5.53 4.40 0.77
CA VAL A 27 4.48 4.99 1.65
C VAL A 27 3.09 4.91 1.01
N GLU A 28 3.00 5.06 -0.32
CA GLU A 28 1.73 4.94 -1.06
C GLU A 28 1.12 3.52 -1.01
N GLY A 29 1.95 2.48 -1.01
CA GLY A 29 1.55 1.09 -0.86
C GLY A 29 1.10 0.80 0.55
N ALA A 30 1.90 1.19 1.54
CA ALA A 30 1.50 1.10 2.96
C ALA A 30 0.17 1.81 3.22
N ARG A 31 -0.03 3.01 2.65
CA ARG A 31 -1.30 3.72 2.79
C ARG A 31 -2.47 3.00 2.12
N ALA A 32 -2.24 2.39 0.95
CA ALA A 32 -3.27 1.62 0.26
C ALA A 32 -3.69 0.38 1.06
N LEU A 33 -2.74 -0.30 1.71
CA LEU A 33 -3.04 -1.43 2.61
C LEU A 33 -3.85 -1.00 3.84
N LEU A 34 -3.52 0.16 4.43
CA LEU A 34 -4.30 0.73 5.53
C LEU A 34 -5.71 1.15 5.11
N ASP A 35 -5.88 1.72 3.92
CA ASP A 35 -7.20 2.06 3.39
C ASP A 35 -8.07 0.81 3.22
N LEU A 36 -7.47 -0.32 2.83
CA LEU A 36 -8.07 -1.66 2.78
C LEU A 36 -8.28 -2.32 4.15
N LYS A 37 -7.97 -1.62 5.25
CA LYS A 37 -8.15 -2.07 6.64
C LYS A 37 -7.26 -3.22 7.08
N PHE A 38 -6.20 -3.53 6.34
CA PHE A 38 -5.13 -4.38 6.85
C PHE A 38 -4.33 -3.62 7.92
N LYS A 39 -3.99 -4.31 9.00
CA LYS A 39 -3.22 -3.77 10.13
C LYS A 39 -1.85 -4.41 10.21
N GLU A 40 -1.76 -5.71 9.89
CA GLU A 40 -0.55 -6.50 10.04
C GLU A 40 -0.17 -7.22 8.73
N ILE A 41 1.13 -7.52 8.59
CA ILE A 41 1.67 -8.14 7.36
C ILE A 41 1.09 -9.54 7.12
N TYR A 42 0.91 -10.34 8.17
CA TYR A 42 0.43 -11.73 8.04
C TYR A 42 -1.00 -11.81 7.47
N GLU A 43 -1.80 -10.75 7.57
CA GLU A 43 -3.17 -10.70 7.02
C GLU A 43 -3.21 -10.68 5.49
N LEU A 44 -2.05 -10.43 4.86
CA LEU A 44 -1.86 -10.43 3.42
C LEU A 44 -1.59 -11.83 2.84
N LYS A 45 -1.31 -12.82 3.69
CA LYS A 45 -1.02 -14.19 3.25
C LYS A 45 -2.22 -14.80 2.53
N GLY A 46 -2.00 -15.34 1.32
CA GLY A 46 -3.05 -15.92 0.50
C GLY A 46 -4.03 -14.90 -0.12
N ARG A 47 -3.73 -13.60 -0.05
CA ARG A 47 -4.49 -12.58 -0.78
C ARG A 47 -4.01 -12.48 -2.22
N ALA A 48 -4.95 -12.28 -3.14
CA ALA A 48 -4.64 -11.96 -4.52
C ALA A 48 -4.40 -10.45 -4.67
N PRO A 49 -3.22 -9.99 -5.15
CA PRO A 49 -2.93 -8.57 -5.36
C PRO A 49 -3.94 -7.85 -6.26
N GLU A 50 -4.46 -8.52 -7.29
CA GLU A 50 -5.47 -8.00 -8.21
C GLU A 50 -6.80 -7.75 -7.50
N ALA A 51 -7.25 -8.69 -6.67
CA ALA A 51 -8.48 -8.53 -5.89
C ALA A 51 -8.35 -7.38 -4.88
N MET A 52 -7.18 -7.24 -4.24
CA MET A 52 -6.89 -6.10 -3.37
C MET A 52 -6.95 -4.77 -4.13
N PHE A 53 -6.49 -4.73 -5.38
CA PHE A 53 -6.58 -3.54 -6.23
C PHE A 53 -8.03 -3.21 -6.61
N ASP A 54 -8.84 -4.21 -6.94
CA ASP A 54 -10.26 -4.04 -7.24
C ASP A 54 -11.01 -3.46 -6.02
N ASP A 55 -10.72 -3.97 -4.83
CA ASP A 55 -11.29 -3.43 -3.58
C ASP A 55 -10.80 -2.01 -3.29
N LEU A 56 -9.52 -1.71 -3.55
CA LEU A 56 -8.98 -0.36 -3.38
C LEU A 56 -9.65 0.62 -4.34
N SER A 57 -9.95 0.18 -5.57
CA SER A 57 -10.60 1.00 -6.60
C SER A 57 -12.04 1.37 -6.24
N LYS A 58 -12.71 0.59 -5.37
CA LYS A 58 -14.03 0.94 -4.82
C LYS A 58 -13.95 2.07 -3.78
N ILE A 59 -12.79 2.24 -3.15
CA ILE A 59 -12.55 3.23 -2.09
C ILE A 59 -11.91 4.51 -2.67
N ARG A 60 -10.97 4.35 -3.60
CA ARG A 60 -10.23 5.44 -4.23
C ARG A 60 -10.74 5.70 -5.63
N LEU A 61 -11.32 6.89 -5.85
CA LEU A 61 -11.90 7.33 -7.13
C LEU A 61 -10.92 7.30 -8.32
N LYS A 62 -9.60 7.32 -8.06
CA LYS A 62 -8.52 7.26 -9.07
C LYS A 62 -7.36 6.41 -8.54
N ALA A 63 -7.62 5.15 -8.19
CA ALA A 63 -6.55 4.21 -7.91
C ALA A 63 -5.69 4.02 -9.16
N ASP A 64 -4.39 4.31 -9.05
CA ASP A 64 -3.43 4.10 -10.13
C ASP A 64 -2.94 2.64 -10.10
N LYS A 65 -2.90 1.99 -11.28
CA LYS A 65 -2.36 0.63 -11.44
C LYS A 65 -0.89 0.52 -11.04
N SER A 66 -0.15 1.62 -10.93
CA SER A 66 1.20 1.65 -10.37
C SER A 66 1.29 1.10 -8.93
N ILE A 67 0.16 0.93 -8.22
CA ILE A 67 0.10 0.33 -6.88
C ILE A 67 0.19 -1.21 -6.90
N LEU A 68 -0.17 -1.88 -8.01
CA LEU A 68 -0.21 -3.34 -8.10
C LEU A 68 1.14 -4.01 -7.76
N PRO A 69 2.28 -3.54 -8.28
CA PRO A 69 3.59 -4.09 -7.89
C PRO A 69 3.86 -4.02 -6.38
N LEU A 70 3.33 -3.01 -5.68
CA LEU A 70 3.49 -2.89 -4.23
C LEU A 70 2.62 -3.90 -3.48
N PHE A 71 1.44 -4.24 -4.00
CA PHE A 71 0.62 -5.33 -3.45
C PHE A 71 1.26 -6.70 -3.68
N VAL A 72 1.78 -6.95 -4.88
CA VAL A 72 2.53 -8.18 -5.18
C VAL A 72 3.72 -8.32 -4.23
N LEU A 73 4.50 -7.26 -4.05
CA LEU A 73 5.60 -7.22 -3.09
C LEU A 73 5.14 -7.55 -1.67
N ALA A 74 4.04 -6.95 -1.21
CA ALA A 74 3.55 -7.14 0.14
C ALA A 74 3.06 -8.57 0.40
N VAL A 75 2.32 -9.14 -0.56
CA VAL A 75 1.84 -10.53 -0.49
C VAL A 75 3.01 -11.50 -0.53
N ASN A 76 3.93 -11.37 -1.49
CA ASN A 76 5.11 -12.22 -1.58
C ASN A 76 5.93 -12.17 -0.28
N PHE A 77 6.10 -10.98 0.31
CA PHE A 77 6.80 -10.86 1.59
C PHE A 77 6.05 -11.58 2.71
N ALA A 78 4.73 -11.38 2.84
CA ALA A 78 3.92 -12.04 3.86
C ALA A 78 3.89 -13.56 3.74
N GLU A 79 3.96 -14.10 2.52
CA GLU A 79 4.00 -15.54 2.26
C GLU A 79 5.33 -16.18 2.66
N ASN A 80 6.44 -15.42 2.59
CA ASN A 80 7.79 -15.89 2.84
C ASN A 80 8.36 -15.42 4.20
N GLN A 81 7.55 -14.78 5.05
CA GLN A 81 7.90 -14.54 6.45
C GLN A 81 7.74 -15.86 7.22
N GLU A 82 8.87 -16.51 7.52
CA GLU A 82 8.96 -17.64 8.47
C GLU A 82 8.94 -17.16 9.92
#